data_AF-A0A660TDN6-F1
#
_entry.id   AF-A0A660TDN6-F1
#
_cell.length_a   1.000
_cell.length_b   1.000
_cell.length_c   1.000
_cell.angle_alpha   90.00
_cell.angle_beta   90.00
_cell.angle_gamma   90.00
#
_symmetry.space_group_name_H-M   'P 1'
#
loop_
_entity.id
_entity.type
_entity.pdbx_description
1 polymer ?
#
loop_
_entity_poly.entity_id
_entity_poly.type
_entity_poly.pdbx_seq_one_letter_code
_entity_poly.pdbx_strand_id
1 'polypeptide(L)'
;MNKKTNTFLFIVVATLFNILIMIVLMIIFFAVPPLIIRGEAYKKVMPYLMPILFLAAIVLTFFIYNVIMKYISKKIDMEKYFHPIFKRKK
;
A
#
# COMPACT_ATOMS: atom_id res chain seq x y z
N MET A 1 -25.10 2.73 15.59
CA MET A 1 -23.65 3.01 15.40
C MET A 1 -23.49 4.42 14.90
N ASN A 2 -22.66 5.24 15.55
CA ASN A 2 -22.46 6.63 15.14
C ASN A 2 -21.61 6.64 13.87
N LYS A 3 -21.99 7.44 12.85
CA LYS A 3 -21.28 7.50 11.55
C LYS A 3 -19.78 7.81 11.72
N LYS A 4 -19.40 8.51 12.79
CA LYS A 4 -18.01 8.78 13.19
C LYS A 4 -17.20 7.52 13.52
N THR A 5 -17.81 6.56 14.21
CA THR A 5 -17.15 5.30 14.61
C THR A 5 -16.83 4.43 13.39
N ASN A 6 -17.73 4.39 12.40
CA ASN A 6 -17.52 3.66 11.16
C ASN A 6 -16.36 4.25 10.36
N THR A 7 -16.32 5.58 10.22
CA THR A 7 -15.23 6.30 9.58
C THR A 7 -13.88 6.03 10.26
N PHE A 8 -13.84 6.04 11.60
CA PHE A 8 -12.61 5.74 12.34
C PHE A 8 -12.14 4.30 12.11
N LEU A 9 -13.03 3.32 12.23
CA LEU A 9 -12.72 1.91 11.97
C LEU A 9 -12.23 1.70 10.54
N PHE A 10 -12.82 2.38 9.57
CA PHE A 10 -12.38 2.31 8.18
C PHE A 10 -10.97 2.84 7.98
N ILE A 11 -10.62 3.98 8.59
CA ILE A 11 -9.26 4.51 8.52
C ILE A 11 -8.27 3.52 9.13
N VAL A 12 -8.58 2.97 10.31
CA VAL A 12 -7.72 1.98 10.97
C VAL A 12 -7.53 0.74 10.11
N VAL A 13 -8.61 0.16 9.58
CA VAL A 13 -8.54 -1.02 8.71
C VAL A 13 -7.78 -0.71 7.42
N ALA A 14 -8.01 0.45 6.82
CA ALA A 14 -7.31 0.90 5.62
C ALA A 14 -5.81 1.10 5.86
N THR A 15 -5.42 1.68 7.00
CA THR A 15 -4.01 1.82 7.39
C THR A 15 -3.36 0.46 7.63
N LEU A 16 -4.02 -0.44 8.35
CA LEU A 16 -3.51 -1.81 8.56
C LEU A 16 -3.34 -2.55 7.23
N PHE A 17 -4.29 -2.42 6.33
CA PHE A 17 -4.22 -3.01 4.99
C PHE A 17 -3.07 -2.43 4.16
N ASN A 18 -2.85 -1.12 4.24
CA ASN A 18 -1.73 -0.45 3.57
C ASN A 18 -0.37 -0.95 4.10
N ILE A 19 -0.23 -1.07 5.42
CA ILE A 19 0.96 -1.63 6.06
C ILE A 19 1.19 -3.08 5.62
N LEU A 20 0.13 -3.89 5.53
CA LEU A 20 0.22 -5.26 5.06
C LEU A 20 0.75 -5.35 3.62
N ILE A 21 0.22 -4.53 2.70
CA ILE A 21 0.73 -4.45 1.31
C ILE A 21 2.20 -4.07 1.30
N MET A 22 2.59 -3.07 2.09
CA MET A 22 3.97 -2.62 2.17
C MET A 22 4.91 -3.73 2.62
N ILE A 23 4.53 -4.49 3.66
CA ILE A 23 5.32 -5.61 4.17
C ILE A 23 5.46 -6.69 3.08
N VAL A 24 4.37 -7.04 2.40
CA VAL A 24 4.41 -8.04 1.32
C VAL A 24 5.33 -7.59 0.19
N LEU A 25 5.24 -6.33 -0.24
CA LEU A 25 6.11 -5.78 -1.28
C LEU A 25 7.57 -5.73 -0.85
N MET A 26 7.85 -5.34 0.39
CA MET A 26 9.22 -5.35 0.92
C MET A 26 9.80 -6.76 0.92
N ILE A 27 9.03 -7.77 1.37
CA ILE A 27 9.48 -9.16 1.35
C ILE A 27 9.79 -9.59 -0.08
N ILE A 28 8.90 -9.34 -1.04
CA ILE A 28 9.12 -9.69 -2.45
C ILE A 28 10.37 -9.00 -2.99
N PHE A 29 10.49 -7.68 -2.79
CA PHE A 29 11.59 -6.91 -3.32
C PHE A 29 12.93 -7.19 -2.66
N PHE A 30 12.96 -7.68 -1.42
CA PHE A 30 14.22 -8.01 -0.75
C PHE A 30 14.59 -9.49 -0.99
N ALA A 31 13.62 -10.38 -1.15
CA ALA A 31 13.85 -11.80 -1.36
C ALA A 31 14.17 -12.14 -2.82
N VAL A 32 13.54 -11.48 -3.80
CA VAL A 32 13.68 -11.83 -5.22
C VAL A 32 15.05 -11.46 -5.82
N PRO A 33 15.60 -10.25 -5.64
CA PRO A 33 16.86 -9.87 -6.29
C PRO A 33 18.06 -10.75 -5.96
N PRO A 34 18.28 -11.20 -4.70
CA PRO A 34 19.36 -12.13 -4.36
C PRO A 34 19.24 -13.50 -5.06
N LEU A 35 18.02 -13.91 -5.44
CA LEU A 35 17.82 -15.18 -6.16
C LEU A 35 18.34 -15.09 -7.60
N ILE A 36 18.28 -13.90 -8.20
CA ILE A 36 18.61 -13.63 -9.61
C ILE A 36 20.05 -13.12 -9.74
N ILE A 37 20.47 -12.17 -8.90
CA ILE A 37 21.79 -11.52 -8.95
C ILE A 37 22.72 -12.21 -7.95
N ARG A 38 23.76 -12.89 -8.44
CA ARG A 38 24.71 -13.66 -7.61
C ARG A 38 26.17 -13.30 -7.92
N GLY A 39 27.09 -13.76 -7.08
CA GLY A 39 28.54 -13.59 -7.28
C GLY A 39 29.02 -12.15 -7.14
N GLU A 40 30.00 -11.73 -7.95
CA GLU A 40 30.55 -10.37 -7.88
C GLU A 40 29.53 -9.28 -8.22
N ALA A 41 28.58 -9.59 -9.11
CA ALA A 41 27.51 -8.66 -9.48
C ALA A 41 26.63 -8.31 -8.27
N TYR A 42 26.39 -9.26 -7.35
CA TYR A 42 25.66 -9.01 -6.11
C TYR A 42 26.35 -7.94 -5.26
N LYS A 43 27.67 -8.08 -5.05
CA LYS A 43 28.44 -7.15 -4.20
C LYS A 43 28.49 -5.73 -4.77
N LYS A 44 28.48 -5.60 -6.11
CA LYS A 44 28.52 -4.30 -6.80
C LYS A 44 27.14 -3.64 -6.91
N VAL A 45 26.10 -4.40 -7.21
CA VAL A 45 24.77 -3.86 -7.57
C VAL A 45 23.83 -3.76 -6.37
N MET A 46 23.85 -4.74 -5.47
CA MET A 46 22.86 -4.84 -4.40
C MET A 46 22.84 -3.65 -3.43
N PRO A 47 23.98 -3.03 -3.04
CA PRO A 47 23.99 -1.84 -2.18
C PRO A 47 23.24 -0.64 -2.76
N TYR A 48 23.22 -0.49 -4.09
CA TYR A 48 22.49 0.59 -4.77
C TYR A 48 21.05 0.19 -5.10
N LEU A 49 20.84 -1.08 -5.44
CA LEU A 49 19.53 -1.60 -5.83
C LEU A 49 18.56 -1.67 -4.63
N MET A 50 19.04 -2.04 -3.44
CA MET A 50 18.18 -2.19 -2.26
C MET A 50 17.45 -0.90 -1.84
N PRO A 51 18.11 0.27 -1.74
CA PRO A 51 17.41 1.54 -1.49
C PRO A 51 16.39 1.90 -2.58
N ILE A 52 16.71 1.64 -3.85
CA ILE A 52 15.81 1.90 -4.98
C ILE A 52 14.56 1.03 -4.87
N LEU A 53 14.73 -0.26 -4.57
CA LEU A 53 13.63 -1.19 -4.36
C LEU A 53 12.80 -0.82 -3.14
N PHE A 54 13.42 -0.35 -2.06
CA PHE A 54 12.68 0.18 -0.91
C PHE A 54 11.77 1.36 -1.28
N LEU A 55 12.29 2.35 -2.01
CA LEU A 55 11.49 3.47 -2.50
C LEU A 55 10.39 3.01 -3.46
N ALA A 56 10.71 2.06 -4.35
CA ALA A 56 9.73 1.45 -5.25
C ALA A 56 8.62 0.75 -4.47
N ALA A 57 8.91 0.06 -3.36
CA ALA A 57 7.90 -0.60 -2.53
C ALA A 57 6.93 0.42 -1.93
N ILE A 58 7.44 1.55 -1.45
CA ILE A 58 6.60 2.64 -0.90
C ILE A 58 5.66 3.18 -1.98
N VAL A 59 6.21 3.59 -3.13
CA VAL A 59 5.43 4.16 -4.23
C VAL A 59 4.39 3.16 -4.74
N LEU A 60 4.79 1.90 -4.91
CA LEU A 60 3.91 0.84 -5.40
C LEU A 60 2.82 0.49 -4.39
N THR A 61 3.11 0.56 -3.09
CA THR A 61 2.11 0.40 -2.03
C THR A 61 0.98 1.41 -2.18
N PHE A 62 1.31 2.70 -2.34
CA PHE A 62 0.30 3.75 -2.55
C PHE A 62 -0.51 3.52 -3.84
N PHE A 63 0.15 3.06 -4.91
CA PHE A 63 -0.54 2.76 -6.15
C PHE A 63 -1.53 1.60 -6.00
N ILE A 64 -1.09 0.47 -5.42
CA ILE A 64 -1.91 -0.71 -5.17
C ILE A 64 -3.08 -0.35 -4.24
N TYR A 65 -2.82 0.38 -3.16
CA TYR A 65 -3.85 0.84 -2.23
C TYR A 65 -4.91 1.68 -2.95
N ASN A 66 -4.50 2.64 -3.78
CA ASN A 66 -5.44 3.47 -4.55
C ASN A 66 -6.29 2.65 -5.53
N VAL A 67 -5.69 1.69 -6.22
CA VAL A 67 -6.40 0.80 -7.14
C VAL A 67 -7.44 -0.02 -6.37
N ILE A 68 -7.04 -0.66 -5.26
CA ILE A 68 -7.94 -1.46 -4.43
C ILE A 68 -9.06 -0.60 -3.87
N MET A 69 -8.77 0.59 -3.35
CA MET A 69 -9.79 1.50 -2.85
C MET A 69 -10.77 1.93 -3.94
N LYS A 70 -10.31 2.17 -5.16
CA LYS A 70 -11.18 2.47 -6.30
C LYS A 70 -12.13 1.29 -6.62
N TYR A 71 -11.65 0.05 -6.48
CA TYR A 71 -12.49 -1.14 -6.65
C TYR A 71 -13.51 -1.31 -5.51
N ILE A 72 -13.08 -1.12 -4.26
CA ILE A 72 -13.97 -1.23 -3.10
C ILE A 72 -15.06 -0.16 -3.16
N SER A 73 -14.72 1.09 -3.48
CA SER A 73 -15.68 2.20 -3.60
C SER A 73 -16.68 2.01 -4.76
N LYS A 74 -16.38 1.17 -5.76
CA LYS A 74 -17.34 0.79 -6.81
C LYS A 74 -18.33 -0.29 -6.35
N LYS A 75 -17.94 -1.14 -5.40
CA LYS A 75 -18.75 -2.26 -4.90
C LYS A 75 -19.53 -1.92 -3.62
N ILE A 76 -19.01 -1.00 -2.81
CA ILE A 76 -19.59 -0.58 -1.54
C ILE A 76 -19.98 0.88 -1.66
N ASP A 77 -21.26 1.17 -1.40
CA ASP A 77 -21.80 2.52 -1.39
C ASP A 77 -21.31 3.25 -0.13
N MET A 78 -20.11 3.82 -0.22
CA MET A 78 -19.39 4.47 0.88
C MET A 78 -20.21 5.61 1.51
N GLU A 79 -21.07 6.28 0.73
CA GLU A 79 -21.92 7.38 1.21
C GLU A 79 -22.99 6.92 2.21
N LYS A 80 -23.40 5.65 2.11
CA LYS A 80 -24.43 5.07 2.99
C LYS A 80 -23.90 4.75 4.39
N TYR A 81 -22.61 4.42 4.50
CA TYR A 81 -22.01 3.89 5.74
C TYR A 81 -21.01 4.83 6.41
N PHE A 82 -20.46 5.81 5.69
CA PHE A 82 -19.44 6.72 6.18
C PHE A 82 -19.95 8.16 6.21
N HIS A 83 -19.61 8.90 7.27
CA HIS A 83 -19.77 10.35 7.22
C HIS A 83 -18.82 10.88 6.15
N PRO A 84 -19.24 11.78 5.23
CA PRO A 84 -18.38 12.24 4.15
C PRO A 84 -17.13 12.90 4.72
N ILE A 85 -15.99 12.21 4.57
CA ILE A 85 -14.66 12.67 4.99
C ILE A 85 -14.15 13.72 3.98
N PHE A 86 -14.50 13.56 2.71
CA PHE A 86 -14.25 14.50 1.64
C PHE A 86 -15.58 15.11 1.21
N LYS A 87 -16.01 16.20 1.85
CA LYS A 87 -17.03 17.07 1.25
C LYS A 87 -16.40 17.67 -0.01
N ARG A 88 -16.85 17.20 -1.18
CA ARG A 88 -16.59 17.88 -2.45
C ARG A 88 -17.21 19.28 -2.31
N LYS A 89 -16.39 20.33 -2.19
CA LYS A 89 -16.88 21.69 -2.36
C LYS A 89 -17.42 21.77 -3.79
N LYS A 90 -18.72 22.07 -3.92
CA LYS A 90 -19.32 22.50 -5.17
C LYS A 90 -18.64 23.78 -5.63
#